data_AF-R5LIK4-F1
#
_entry.id   AF-R5LIK4-F1
#
_cell.length_a   1.000
_cell.length_b   1.000
_cell.length_c   1.000
_cell.angle_alpha   90.00
_cell.angle_beta   90.00
_cell.angle_gamma   90.00
#
_symmetry.space_group_name_H-M   'P 1'
#
loop_
_entity.id
_entity.type
_entity.pdbx_description
1 polymer ?
#
loop_
_entity_poly.entity_id
_entity_poly.type
_entity_poly.pdbx_seq_one_letter_code
_entity_poly.pdbx_strand_id
1 'polypeptide(L)'
;MEKFSYETNGYNRDEVNKFINDVIVQTENIVSRCRKQRDEIESLKKELEHYRNLEKSLNMAILKAEETGDNIKRMARNEAEMIIGDAKGNASRIVNESLLRAEKIENRADILERNLKIFKRKLRIIVEQQMAVVDEIEVLELDPK
;
A
#
# COMPACT_ATOMS: atom_id res chain seq x y z
N MET A 1 62.75 -42.19 -29.70
CA MET A 1 63.06 -43.09 -28.57
C MET A 1 64.56 -43.19 -28.50
N GLU A 2 65.16 -42.55 -27.50
CA GLU A 2 66.57 -42.83 -27.17
C GLU A 2 66.67 -44.31 -26.80
N LYS A 3 67.61 -45.02 -27.41
CA LYS A 3 67.88 -46.42 -27.12
C LYS A 3 69.11 -46.46 -26.23
N PHE A 4 69.02 -47.16 -25.10
CA PHE A 4 70.16 -47.35 -24.21
C PHE A 4 71.31 -48.04 -24.92
N SER A 5 72.54 -47.63 -24.63
CA SER A 5 73.74 -48.31 -25.13
C SER A 5 73.88 -49.71 -24.50
N TYR A 6 74.54 -50.65 -25.19
CA TYR A 6 74.72 -52.03 -24.70
C TYR A 6 76.14 -52.23 -24.17
N GLU A 7 76.25 -52.77 -22.97
CA GLU A 7 77.45 -53.38 -22.40
C GLU A 7 77.45 -54.89 -22.64
N THR A 8 78.58 -55.55 -22.36
CA THR A 8 78.83 -56.97 -22.67
C THR A 8 77.73 -57.94 -22.21
N ASN A 9 76.88 -57.55 -21.24
CA ASN A 9 75.76 -58.33 -20.71
C ASN A 9 74.40 -57.59 -20.65
N GLY A 10 74.15 -56.53 -21.45
CA GLY A 10 72.84 -55.88 -21.51
C GLY A 10 72.89 -54.36 -21.67
N TYR A 11 71.84 -53.64 -21.30
CA TYR A 11 71.81 -52.17 -21.38
C TYR A 11 72.72 -51.52 -20.32
N ASN A 12 73.30 -50.37 -20.66
CA ASN A 12 74.12 -49.55 -19.77
C ASN A 12 73.31 -49.14 -18.55
N ARG A 13 73.78 -49.57 -17.38
CA ARG A 13 73.06 -49.40 -16.11
C ARG A 13 72.96 -47.93 -15.69
N ASP A 14 73.96 -47.11 -16.00
CA ASP A 14 73.99 -45.70 -15.61
C ASP A 14 72.99 -44.88 -16.44
N GLU A 15 72.88 -45.16 -17.74
CA GLU A 15 71.88 -44.54 -18.61
C GLU A 15 70.45 -44.92 -18.21
N VAL A 16 70.23 -46.20 -17.87
CA VAL A 16 68.93 -46.69 -17.41
C VAL A 16 68.56 -46.07 -16.06
N ASN A 17 69.49 -46.00 -15.10
CA ASN A 17 69.23 -45.39 -13.80
C ASN A 17 68.93 -43.88 -13.92
N LYS A 18 69.63 -43.17 -14.79
CA LYS A 18 69.36 -41.75 -15.06
C LYS A 18 67.96 -41.56 -15.66
N PHE A 19 67.59 -42.37 -16.64
CA PHE A 19 66.25 -42.34 -17.22
C PHE A 19 65.16 -42.67 -16.20
N ILE A 20 65.37 -43.68 -15.34
CA ILE A 20 64.43 -44.01 -14.26
C ILE A 20 64.26 -42.82 -13.30
N ASN A 21 65.35 -42.15 -12.91
CA ASN A 21 65.27 -40.95 -12.07
C ASN A 21 64.48 -39.82 -12.74
N ASP A 22 64.72 -39.57 -14.03
CA ASP A 22 63.99 -38.55 -14.79
C ASP A 22 62.49 -38.88 -14.88
N VAL A 23 62.14 -40.16 -15.10
CA VAL A 23 60.75 -40.63 -15.11
C VAL A 23 60.11 -40.49 -13.72
N ILE A 24 60.83 -40.80 -12.65
CA ILE A 24 60.33 -40.62 -11.27
C ILE A 24 60.00 -39.15 -11.04
N VAL A 25 60.93 -38.22 -11.33
CA VAL A 25 60.72 -36.79 -11.13
C VAL A 25 59.55 -36.26 -11.97
N GLN A 26 59.44 -36.67 -13.24
CA GLN A 26 58.32 -36.27 -14.09
C GLN A 26 56.98 -36.82 -13.57
N THR A 27 56.97 -38.07 -13.10
CA THR A 27 55.77 -38.70 -12.54
C THR A 27 55.34 -38.02 -11.25
N GLU A 28 56.26 -37.69 -10.35
CA GLU A 28 55.99 -36.93 -9.13
C GLU A 28 55.42 -35.54 -9.43
N ASN A 29 55.98 -34.86 -10.44
CA ASN A 29 55.47 -33.56 -10.89
C ASN A 29 54.05 -33.66 -11.45
N ILE A 30 53.74 -34.70 -12.24
CA ILE A 30 52.39 -34.96 -12.73
C ILE A 30 51.43 -35.22 -11.57
N VAL A 31 51.81 -36.08 -10.61
CA VAL A 31 50.98 -36.38 -9.43
C VAL A 31 50.71 -35.13 -8.60
N SER A 32 51.73 -34.29 -8.39
CA SER A 32 51.59 -33.00 -7.68
C SER A 32 50.62 -32.05 -8.39
N ARG A 33 50.73 -31.92 -9.73
CA ARG A 33 49.81 -31.12 -10.54
C ARG A 33 48.39 -31.65 -10.47
N CYS A 34 48.19 -32.96 -10.59
CA CYS A 34 46.88 -33.60 -10.48
C CYS A 34 46.23 -33.34 -9.12
N ARG A 35 47.00 -33.39 -8.03
CA ARG A 35 46.50 -33.06 -6.69
C ARG A 35 46.05 -31.59 -6.60
N LYS A 36 46.91 -30.65 -7.02
CA LYS A 36 46.58 -29.21 -7.02
C LYS A 36 45.32 -28.91 -7.85
N GLN A 37 45.23 -29.48 -9.05
CA GLN A 37 44.05 -29.30 -9.90
C GLN A 37 42.80 -29.92 -9.28
N ARG A 38 42.92 -31.06 -8.60
CA ARG A 38 41.78 -31.68 -7.90
C ARG A 38 41.26 -30.78 -6.78
N ASP A 39 42.16 -30.22 -5.99
CA ASP A 39 41.81 -29.34 -4.88
C ASP A 39 41.17 -28.02 -5.39
N GLU A 40 41.70 -27.47 -6.49
CA GLU A 40 41.13 -26.30 -7.17
C GLU A 40 39.72 -26.60 -7.73
N ILE A 41 39.53 -27.75 -8.39
CA ILE A 41 38.21 -28.19 -8.89
C ILE A 41 37.23 -28.34 -7.72
N GLU A 42 37.66 -28.89 -6.59
CA GLU A 42 36.80 -29.03 -5.42
C GLU A 42 36.39 -27.65 -4.85
N SER A 43 37.34 -26.71 -4.77
CA SER A 43 37.06 -25.33 -4.36
C SER A 43 36.06 -24.64 -5.29
N LEU A 44 36.29 -24.70 -6.60
CA LEU A 44 35.41 -24.11 -7.61
C LEU A 44 34.01 -24.72 -7.58
N LYS A 45 33.89 -26.04 -7.33
CA LYS A 45 32.58 -26.69 -7.18
C LYS A 45 31.81 -26.18 -5.96
N LYS A 46 32.48 -25.99 -4.82
CA LYS A 46 31.86 -25.43 -3.60
C LYS A 46 31.39 -24.00 -3.82
N GLU A 47 32.20 -23.19 -4.49
CA GLU A 47 31.86 -21.81 -4.83
C GLU A 47 30.67 -21.74 -5.80
N LEU A 48 30.64 -22.60 -6.81
CA LEU A 48 29.53 -22.71 -7.75
C LEU A 48 28.22 -23.15 -7.08
N GLU A 49 28.29 -24.06 -6.12
CA GLU A 49 27.15 -24.45 -5.30
C GLU A 49 26.65 -23.28 -4.43
N HIS A 50 27.56 -22.52 -3.84
CA HIS A 50 27.23 -21.32 -3.08
C HIS A 50 26.49 -20.29 -3.96
N TYR A 51 27.00 -19.99 -5.15
CA TYR A 51 26.36 -19.06 -6.08
C TYR A 51 24.99 -19.54 -6.56
N ARG A 52 24.81 -20.85 -6.83
CA ARG A 52 23.51 -21.41 -7.18
C ARG A 52 22.49 -21.27 -6.05
N ASN A 53 22.91 -21.49 -4.81
CA ASN A 53 22.04 -21.30 -3.65
C ASN A 53 21.67 -19.83 -3.47
N LEU A 54 22.64 -18.91 -3.64
CA LEU A 54 22.39 -17.48 -3.59
C LEU A 54 21.42 -17.01 -4.67
N GLU A 55 21.59 -17.47 -5.91
CA GLU A 55 20.70 -17.19 -7.04
C GLU A 55 19.28 -17.68 -6.73
N LYS A 56 19.13 -18.89 -6.19
CA LYS A 56 17.82 -19.43 -5.80
C LYS A 56 17.15 -18.58 -4.72
N SER A 57 17.91 -18.17 -3.70
CA SER A 57 17.41 -17.30 -2.64
C SER A 57 17.01 -15.92 -3.15
N LEU A 58 17.81 -15.34 -4.06
CA LEU A 58 17.51 -14.06 -4.69
C LEU A 58 16.23 -14.13 -5.53
N ASN A 59 16.09 -15.16 -6.36
CA ASN A 59 14.88 -15.39 -7.16
C ASN A 59 13.63 -15.52 -6.29
N MET A 60 13.72 -16.26 -5.18
CA MET A 60 12.63 -16.37 -4.21
C MET A 60 12.30 -15.03 -3.55
N ALA A 61 13.32 -14.23 -3.22
CA ALA A 61 13.12 -12.91 -2.64
C ALA A 61 12.42 -11.95 -3.63
N ILE A 62 12.80 -11.99 -4.92
CA ILE A 62 12.17 -11.19 -5.98
C ILE A 62 10.70 -11.57 -6.15
N LEU A 63 10.40 -12.87 -6.27
CA LEU A 63 9.02 -13.35 -6.40
C LEU A 63 8.16 -12.93 -5.20
N LYS A 64 8.69 -13.05 -3.99
CA LYS A 64 7.99 -12.63 -2.77
C LYS A 64 7.79 -11.11 -2.72
N ALA A 65 8.77 -10.33 -3.18
CA ALA A 65 8.65 -8.88 -3.26
C ALA A 65 7.58 -8.46 -4.27
N GLU A 66 7.49 -9.13 -5.42
CA GLU A 66 6.46 -8.91 -6.43
C GLU A 66 5.06 -9.24 -5.89
N GLU A 67 4.89 -10.43 -5.29
CA GLU A 67 3.64 -10.84 -4.65
C GLU A 67 3.21 -9.85 -3.55
N THR A 68 4.16 -9.39 -2.73
CA THR A 68 3.90 -8.39 -1.69
C THR A 68 3.48 -7.06 -2.30
N GLY A 69 4.16 -6.61 -3.35
CA GLY A 69 3.83 -5.37 -4.06
C GLY A 69 2.43 -5.41 -4.66
N ASP A 70 2.03 -6.54 -5.25
CA ASP A 70 0.68 -6.74 -5.79
C ASP A 70 -0.38 -6.84 -4.69
N ASN A 71 -0.06 -7.49 -3.57
CA ASN A 71 -0.94 -7.52 -2.40
C ASN A 71 -1.17 -6.10 -1.84
N ILE A 72 -0.12 -5.29 -1.71
CA ILE A 72 -0.23 -3.89 -1.27
C ILE A 72 -1.11 -3.09 -2.24
N LYS A 73 -0.89 -3.22 -3.56
CA LYS A 73 -1.72 -2.55 -4.57
C LYS A 73 -3.19 -2.94 -4.48
N ARG A 74 -3.48 -4.23 -4.27
CA ARG A 74 -4.85 -4.73 -4.09
C ARG A 74 -5.51 -4.19 -2.83
N MET A 75 -4.80 -4.22 -1.70
CA MET A 75 -5.31 -3.68 -0.44
C MET A 75 -5.60 -2.19 -0.53
N ALA A 76 -4.69 -1.40 -1.10
CA ALA A 76 -4.87 0.03 -1.28
C ALA A 76 -6.09 0.38 -2.16
N ARG A 77 -6.36 -0.41 -3.21
CA ARG A 77 -7.57 -0.24 -4.04
C ARG A 77 -8.85 -0.53 -3.25
N ASN A 78 -8.88 -1.65 -2.54
CA ASN A 78 -10.05 -2.02 -1.74
C ASN A 78 -10.33 -1.00 -0.63
N GLU A 79 -9.29 -0.52 0.05
CA GLU A 79 -9.40 0.51 1.09
C GLU A 79 -9.89 1.84 0.50
N ALA A 80 -9.37 2.25 -0.67
CA ALA A 80 -9.84 3.44 -1.36
C ALA A 80 -11.32 3.34 -1.76
N GLU A 81 -11.75 2.19 -2.28
CA GLU A 81 -13.16 1.94 -2.62
C GLU A 81 -14.06 2.00 -1.38
N MET A 82 -13.61 1.43 -0.25
CA MET A 82 -14.32 1.48 1.02
C MET A 82 -14.46 2.93 1.53
N ILE A 83 -13.37 3.69 1.54
CA ILE A 83 -13.37 5.11 1.95
C ILE A 83 -14.34 5.92 1.08
N ILE A 84 -14.31 5.71 -0.25
CA ILE A 84 -15.22 6.41 -1.17
C ILE A 84 -16.67 6.00 -0.92
N GLY A 85 -16.94 4.72 -0.67
CA GLY A 85 -18.25 4.20 -0.32
C GLY A 85 -18.81 4.86 0.94
N ASP A 86 -18.02 4.87 2.01
CA ASP A 86 -18.39 5.45 3.31
C ASP A 86 -18.60 6.96 3.21
N ALA A 87 -17.74 7.67 2.47
CA ALA A 87 -17.87 9.10 2.24
C ALA A 87 -19.18 9.43 1.48
N LYS A 88 -19.52 8.65 0.45
CA LYS A 88 -20.78 8.81 -0.30
C LYS A 88 -21.99 8.52 0.58
N GLY A 89 -21.95 7.48 1.41
CA GLY A 89 -23.01 7.15 2.36
C GLY A 89 -23.24 8.26 3.37
N ASN A 90 -22.16 8.75 3.98
CA ASN A 90 -22.22 9.86 4.93
C ASN A 90 -22.73 11.16 4.29
N ALA A 91 -22.26 11.51 3.10
CA ALA A 91 -22.73 12.67 2.36
C ALA A 91 -24.24 12.58 2.08
N SER A 92 -24.71 11.43 1.62
CA SER A 92 -26.14 11.19 1.35
C SER A 92 -26.98 11.34 2.62
N ARG A 93 -26.49 10.83 3.76
CA ARG A 93 -27.15 10.97 5.05
C ARG A 93 -27.24 12.44 5.49
N ILE A 94 -26.14 13.18 5.40
CA ILE A 94 -26.10 14.61 5.75
C ILE A 94 -27.09 15.40 4.90
N VAL A 95 -27.09 15.17 3.58
CA VAL A 95 -28.02 15.85 2.65
C VAL A 95 -29.47 15.55 3.02
N ASN A 96 -29.80 14.28 3.29
CA ASN A 96 -31.16 13.90 3.66
C ASN A 96 -31.60 14.53 5.00
N GLU A 97 -30.72 14.52 6.02
CA GLU A 97 -31.00 15.17 7.30
C GLU A 97 -31.19 16.69 7.15
N SER A 98 -30.38 17.34 6.31
CA SER A 98 -30.52 18.75 5.99
C SER A 98 -31.82 19.07 5.27
N LEU A 99 -32.23 18.23 4.32
CA LEU A 99 -33.50 18.40 3.58
C LEU A 99 -34.71 18.29 4.52
N LEU A 100 -34.72 17.26 5.39
CA LEU A 100 -35.79 17.08 6.39
C LEU A 100 -35.85 18.26 7.37
N ARG A 101 -34.70 18.82 7.76
CA ARG A 101 -34.67 20.03 8.60
C ARG A 101 -35.20 21.25 7.86
N ALA A 102 -34.84 21.42 6.60
CA ALA A 102 -35.31 22.53 5.77
C ALA A 102 -36.83 22.49 5.62
N GLU A 103 -37.40 21.33 5.28
CA GLU A 103 -38.84 21.12 5.16
C GLU A 103 -39.56 21.43 6.49
N LYS A 104 -38.97 21.03 7.63
CA LYS A 104 -39.54 21.34 8.96
C LYS A 104 -39.52 22.84 9.27
N ILE A 105 -38.48 23.55 8.84
CA ILE A 105 -38.36 25.00 9.04
C ILE A 105 -39.37 25.73 8.15
N GLU A 106 -39.51 25.31 6.89
CA GLU A 106 -40.47 25.87 5.93
C GLU A 106 -41.90 25.73 6.45
N ASN A 107 -42.30 24.53 6.89
CA ASN A 107 -43.60 24.30 7.51
C ASN A 107 -43.84 25.17 8.75
N ARG A 108 -42.80 25.39 9.58
CA ARG A 108 -42.91 26.28 10.75
C ARG A 108 -43.07 27.75 10.35
N ALA A 109 -42.39 28.19 9.29
CA ALA A 109 -42.51 29.53 8.76
C ALA A 109 -43.93 29.78 8.23
N ASP A 110 -44.51 28.84 7.49
CA ASP A 110 -45.88 28.92 6.97
C ASP A 110 -46.92 29.02 8.10
N ILE A 111 -46.76 28.19 9.14
CA ILE A 111 -47.64 28.23 10.32
C ILE A 111 -47.51 29.59 11.02
N LEU A 112 -46.28 30.09 11.20
CA LEU A 112 -46.03 31.37 11.83
C LEU A 112 -46.66 32.53 11.03
N GLU A 113 -46.54 32.51 9.71
CA GLU A 113 -47.14 33.52 8.84
C GLU A 113 -48.67 33.53 8.94
N ARG A 114 -49.31 32.35 8.95
CA ARG A 114 -50.76 32.22 9.19
C ARG A 114 -51.15 32.77 10.56
N ASN A 115 -50.42 32.41 11.61
CA ASN A 115 -50.68 32.89 12.96
C ASN A 115 -50.54 34.40 13.06
N LEU A 116 -49.53 34.98 12.40
CA LEU A 116 -49.32 36.43 12.36
C LEU A 116 -50.48 37.14 11.63
N LYS A 117 -50.95 36.59 10.51
CA LYS A 117 -52.14 37.12 9.79
C LYS A 117 -53.38 37.10 10.67
N ILE A 118 -53.62 36.02 11.41
CA ILE A 118 -54.75 35.91 12.36
C ILE A 118 -54.59 36.92 13.50
N PHE A 119 -53.40 37.01 14.10
CA PHE A 119 -53.10 37.95 15.17
C PHE A 119 -53.34 39.40 14.74
N LYS A 120 -52.84 39.80 13.56
CA LYS A 120 -53.05 41.14 13.00
C LYS A 120 -54.54 41.45 12.80
N ARG A 121 -55.34 40.49 12.33
CA ARG A 121 -56.81 40.67 12.19
C ARG A 121 -57.48 40.86 13.56
N LYS A 122 -57.14 40.03 14.55
CA LYS A 122 -57.67 40.14 15.92
C LYS A 122 -57.31 41.49 16.55
N LEU A 123 -56.06 41.92 16.41
CA LEU A 123 -55.59 43.20 16.92
C LEU A 123 -56.37 44.37 16.31
N ARG A 124 -56.59 44.35 15.00
CA ARG A 124 -57.40 45.36 14.31
C ARG A 124 -58.80 45.45 14.89
N ILE A 125 -59.47 44.30 15.04
CA ILE A 125 -60.83 44.25 15.60
C ILE A 125 -60.86 44.84 17.02
N ILE A 126 -59.88 44.50 17.87
CA ILE A 126 -59.79 45.06 19.22
C ILE A 126 -59.62 46.58 19.18
N VAL A 127 -58.73 47.10 18.32
CA VAL A 127 -58.51 48.55 18.19
C VAL A 127 -59.77 49.26 17.67
N GLU A 128 -60.45 48.70 16.67
CA GLU A 128 -61.72 49.22 16.16
C GLU A 128 -62.80 49.26 17.24
N GLN A 129 -62.90 48.21 18.06
CA GLN A 129 -63.80 48.17 19.22
C GLN A 129 -63.46 49.23 20.26
N GLN A 130 -62.18 49.42 20.59
CA GLN A 130 -61.76 50.46 21.54
C GLN A 130 -62.00 51.87 20.99
N MET A 131 -61.83 52.08 19.68
CA MET A 131 -62.18 53.35 19.05
C MET A 131 -63.68 53.65 19.13
N ALA A 132 -64.53 52.66 18.85
CA ALA A 132 -65.98 52.84 18.98
C ALA A 132 -66.39 53.27 20.39
N VAL A 133 -65.76 52.71 21.44
CA VAL A 133 -65.98 53.14 22.83
C VAL A 133 -65.54 54.58 23.05
N VAL A 134 -64.42 55.03 22.46
CA VAL A 134 -63.97 56.43 22.56
C VAL A 134 -64.94 57.39 21.87
N ASP A 135 -65.43 57.03 20.69
CA ASP A 135 -66.41 57.85 19.95
C ASP A 135 -67.74 57.99 20.73
N GLU A 136 -68.13 56.98 21.51
CA GLU A 136 -69.30 57.04 22.41
C GLU A 136 -69.10 57.97 23.63
N ILE A 137 -67.86 58.36 23.96
CA ILE A 137 -67.56 59.18 25.16
C ILE A 137 -67.86 60.68 24.94
N GLU A 138 -68.07 61.15 23.70
CA GLU A 138 -68.46 62.54 23.44
C GLU A 138 -69.91 62.70 22.95
N VAL A 139 -70.85 62.84 23.89
CA VAL A 139 -71.76 64.02 24.00
C VAL A 139 -72.19 64.15 25.47
N LEU A 140 -71.36 64.76 26.31
CA LEU A 140 -71.84 65.46 27.50
C LEU A 140 -71.79 66.95 27.15
N GLU A 141 -72.88 67.46 26.58
CA GLU A 141 -73.11 68.90 26.51
C GLU A 141 -73.07 69.44 27.95
N LEU A 142 -71.99 70.14 28.28
CA LEU A 142 -71.94 70.96 29.47
C LEU A 142 -72.88 72.14 29.23
N ASP A 143 -74.08 72.06 29.82
CA ASP A 143 -75.03 73.16 29.86
C ASP A 143 -74.31 74.46 30.30
N PRO A 144 -74.28 75.50 29.44
CA PRO A 144 -73.82 76.80 29.87
C PRO A 144 -74.88 77.40 30.80
N LYS A 145 -74.42 77.74 32.01
CA LYS A 145 -75.18 78.40 33.08
C LYS A 145 -76.03 79.58 32.62
#